data_AF-A0A1X0A560-F1
#
_entry.id   AF-A0A1X0A560-F1
#
_cell.length_a   1.000
_cell.length_b   1.000
_cell.length_c   1.000
_cell.angle_alpha   90.00
_cell.angle_beta   90.00
_cell.angle_gamma   90.00
#
_symmetry.space_group_name_H-M   'P 1'
#
loop_
_entity.id
_entity.type
_entity.pdbx_description
1 polymer ?
#
loop_
_entity_poly.entity_id
_entity_poly.type
_entity_poly.pdbx_seq_one_letter_code
_entity_poly.pdbx_strand_id
1 'polypeptide(L)'
;MKRTFSDEEYAKALRGSASPSDIEWLHRHLRGDTEPRLPGFKAGRKWRATEDDIDQAIELLRPKRVAVPVVPAASSMTRTSRRRLSA
;
A
#
# COMPACT_ATOMS: atom_id res chain seq x y z
N MET A 1 25.19 -9.57 -11.93
CA MET A 1 25.43 -8.67 -10.78
C MET A 1 24.15 -7.86 -10.59
N LYS A 2 23.41 -8.04 -9.49
CA LYS A 2 22.12 -7.35 -9.30
C LYS A 2 22.37 -5.90 -8.88
N ARG A 3 21.66 -4.95 -9.51
CA ARG A 3 21.73 -3.52 -9.13
C ARG A 3 21.06 -3.34 -7.76
N THR A 4 21.67 -2.50 -6.92
CA THR A 4 21.11 -2.12 -5.61
C THR A 4 20.80 -0.63 -5.60
N PHE A 5 19.66 -0.28 -5.02
CA PHE A 5 19.16 1.09 -4.90
C PHE A 5 19.41 1.65 -3.50
N SER A 6 19.66 2.96 -3.40
CA SER A 6 19.62 3.68 -2.12
C SER A 6 18.20 3.77 -1.57
N ASP A 7 18.08 4.14 -0.30
CA ASP A 7 16.79 4.49 0.31
C ASP A 7 16.14 5.71 -0.35
N GLU A 8 16.92 6.67 -0.83
CA GLU A 8 16.42 7.80 -1.63
C GLU A 8 15.83 7.34 -2.98
N GLU A 9 16.54 6.48 -3.72
CA GLU A 9 16.05 5.92 -4.98
C GLU A 9 14.81 5.05 -4.76
N TYR A 10 14.79 4.28 -3.67
CA TYR A 10 13.66 3.43 -3.30
C TYR A 10 12.43 4.27 -2.91
N ALA A 11 12.61 5.29 -2.07
CA ALA A 11 11.53 6.22 -1.73
C ALA A 11 10.99 6.91 -2.98
N LYS A 12 11.88 7.35 -3.88
CA LYS A 12 11.50 7.94 -5.16
C LYS A 12 10.71 6.98 -6.05
N ALA A 13 11.08 5.70 -6.09
CA ALA A 13 10.36 4.69 -6.87
C ALA A 13 8.93 4.46 -6.34
N LEU A 14 8.74 4.43 -5.02
CA LEU A 14 7.43 4.14 -4.42
C LEU A 14 6.52 5.37 -4.27
N ARG A 15 7.09 6.52 -3.93
CA ARG A 15 6.35 7.74 -3.56
C ARG A 15 6.46 8.85 -4.61
N GLY A 16 7.31 8.68 -5.62
CA GLY A 16 7.59 9.67 -6.65
C GLY A 16 8.57 10.77 -6.22
N SER A 17 9.05 10.74 -4.98
CA SER A 17 9.89 11.78 -4.39
C SER A 17 10.89 11.20 -3.39
N ALA A 18 12.03 11.86 -3.24
CA ALA A 18 13.04 11.57 -2.22
C ALA A 18 13.03 12.63 -1.10
N SER A 19 11.85 13.18 -0.80
CA SER A 19 11.70 14.13 0.31
C SER A 19 12.07 13.45 1.64
N PRO A 20 12.57 14.20 2.65
CA PRO A 20 12.85 13.64 3.97
C PRO A 20 11.66 12.88 4.57
N SER A 21 10.44 13.38 4.38
CA SER A 21 9.21 12.71 4.82
C SER A 21 8.95 11.36 4.14
N ASP A 22 9.26 11.24 2.84
CA ASP A 22 9.08 9.96 2.13
C ASP A 22 10.14 8.94 2.52
N ILE A 23 11.36 9.40 2.83
CA ILE A 23 12.44 8.53 3.34
C ILE A 23 12.09 8.04 4.76
N GLU A 24 11.61 8.92 5.64
CA GLU A 24 11.14 8.54 6.97
C GLU A 24 9.96 7.55 6.90
N TRP A 25 9.01 7.80 6.01
CA TRP A 25 7.90 6.88 5.72
C TRP A 25 8.43 5.49 5.33
N LEU A 26 9.40 5.43 4.40
CA LEU A 26 10.03 4.18 3.96
C LEU A 26 10.73 3.47 5.13
N HIS A 27 11.50 4.21 5.93
CA HIS A 27 12.23 3.65 7.08
C HIS A 27 11.29 3.02 8.11
N ARG A 28 10.12 3.63 8.37
CA ARG A 28 9.11 3.05 9.27
C ARG A 28 8.61 1.70 8.75
N HIS A 29 8.34 1.59 7.45
CA HIS A 29 7.87 0.33 6.86
C HIS A 29 8.98 -0.74 6.83
N LEU A 30 10.24 -0.36 6.58
CA LEU A 30 11.39 -1.27 6.59
C LEU A 30 11.70 -1.81 8.01
N ARG A 31 11.50 -0.97 9.03
CA ARG A 31 11.62 -1.38 10.44
C ARG A 31 10.46 -2.27 10.90
N GLY A 32 9.33 -2.24 10.20
CA GLY A 32 8.10 -2.92 10.61
C GLY A 32 7.27 -2.13 11.61
N ASP A 33 7.53 -0.82 11.76
CA ASP A 33 6.75 0.08 12.62
C ASP A 33 5.38 0.41 12.02
N THR A 34 5.16 0.08 10.74
CA THR A 34 3.93 0.36 9.98
C THR A 34 3.72 -0.73 8.94
N GLU A 35 2.46 -1.13 8.73
CA GLU A 35 2.09 -2.14 7.73
C GLU A 35 1.72 -1.49 6.38
N PRO A 36 2.03 -2.14 5.25
CA PRO A 36 2.73 -3.44 5.13
C PRO A 36 4.24 -3.30 5.36
N ARG A 37 4.86 -4.32 5.99
CA ARG A 37 6.33 -4.36 6.10
C ARG A 37 6.94 -4.49 4.70
N LEU A 38 7.73 -3.50 4.30
CA LEU A 38 8.35 -3.49 2.98
C LEU A 38 9.65 -4.32 2.95
N PRO A 39 9.94 -4.99 1.82
CA PRO A 39 11.19 -5.70 1.61
C PRO A 39 12.36 -4.72 1.43
N GLY A 40 13.53 -5.17 1.86
CA GLY A 40 14.77 -4.40 1.84
C GLY A 40 15.72 -4.91 2.91
N PHE A 41 17.00 -4.61 2.75
CA PHE A 41 18.05 -5.09 3.67
C PHE A 41 18.94 -3.95 4.14
N LYS A 42 19.54 -4.15 5.31
CA LYS A 42 20.43 -3.16 5.92
C LYS A 42 21.88 -3.48 5.56
N ALA A 43 22.54 -2.57 4.85
CA ALA A 43 23.96 -2.63 4.52
C ALA A 43 24.71 -1.63 5.42
N GLY A 44 25.22 -2.13 6.55
CA GLY A 44 25.84 -1.30 7.59
C GLY A 44 24.82 -0.34 8.24
N ARG A 45 24.99 0.96 8.02
CA ARG A 45 24.09 1.99 8.57
C ARG A 45 22.98 2.43 7.59
N LYS A 46 23.01 1.98 6.34
CA LYS A 46 22.07 2.40 5.29
C LYS A 46 21.16 1.25 4.88
N TRP A 47 19.93 1.58 4.53
CA TRP A 47 19.02 0.64 3.87
C TRP A 47 19.33 0.56 2.39
N ARG A 48 19.14 -0.62 1.82
CA ARG A 48 19.31 -0.93 0.39
C ARG A 48 18.18 -1.85 -0.05
N ALA A 49 17.86 -1.75 -1.33
CA ALA A 49 16.89 -2.62 -1.98
C ALA A 49 17.43 -3.10 -3.32
N THR A 50 17.03 -4.30 -3.71
CA THR A 50 17.17 -4.79 -5.08
C THR A 50 15.95 -4.38 -5.91
N GLU A 51 16.03 -4.55 -7.21
CA GLU A 51 14.88 -4.33 -8.11
C GLU A 51 13.68 -5.21 -7.71
N ASP A 52 13.94 -6.49 -7.41
CA ASP A 52 12.91 -7.44 -6.95
C ASP A 52 12.22 -6.99 -5.64
N ASP A 53 12.95 -6.30 -4.75
CA ASP A 53 12.39 -5.77 -3.51
C ASP A 53 11.42 -4.61 -3.82
N ILE A 54 11.80 -3.74 -4.76
CA ILE A 54 10.96 -2.60 -5.17
C ILE A 54 9.66 -3.11 -5.81
N ASP A 55 9.75 -4.09 -6.70
CA ASP A 55 8.57 -4.68 -7.36
C ASP A 55 7.63 -5.32 -6.34
N GLN A 56 8.17 -6.09 -5.39
CA GLN A 56 7.39 -6.67 -4.29
C GLN A 56 6.73 -5.59 -3.42
N ALA A 57 7.44 -4.50 -3.12
CA ALA A 57 6.88 -3.38 -2.37
C ALA A 57 5.71 -2.72 -3.10
N ILE A 58 5.81 -2.53 -4.41
CA ILE A 58 4.73 -2.00 -5.25
C ILE A 58 3.51 -2.91 -5.17
N GLU A 59 3.69 -4.23 -5.26
CA GLU A 59 2.59 -5.19 -5.14
C GLU A 59 1.95 -5.19 -3.74
N LEU A 60 2.74 -5.05 -2.67
CA LEU A 60 2.22 -4.97 -1.30
C LEU A 60 1.40 -3.70 -1.07
N LEU A 61 1.82 -2.58 -1.67
CA LEU A 61 1.15 -1.29 -1.55
C LEU A 61 -0.05 -1.15 -2.50
N ARG A 62 -0.22 -2.09 -3.44
CA ARG A 62 -1.32 -2.07 -4.40
C ARG A 62 -2.65 -2.12 -3.64
N PRO A 63 -3.58 -1.17 -3.89
CA PRO A 63 -4.90 -1.20 -3.26
C PRO A 63 -5.60 -2.51 -3.57
N LYS A 64 -6.00 -3.24 -2.51
CA LYS A 64 -6.88 -4.40 -2.70
C LYS A 64 -8.23 -3.89 -3.17
N ARG A 65 -8.70 -4.40 -4.31
CA ARG A 65 -10.05 -4.13 -4.79
C ARG A 65 -11.03 -4.62 -3.73
N VAL A 66 -11.62 -3.70 -2.98
CA VAL A 66 -12.73 -4.02 -2.08
C VAL A 66 -13.90 -4.39 -2.97
N ALA A 67 -14.33 -5.65 -2.91
CA ALA A 67 -15.57 -6.06 -3.53
C ALA A 67 -16.71 -5.29 -2.83
N VAL A 68 -17.30 -4.33 -3.53
CA VAL A 68 -18.47 -3.61 -3.03
C VAL A 68 -19.57 -4.66 -2.82
N PRO A 69 -20.10 -4.82 -1.60
CA PRO A 69 -21.18 -5.77 -1.37
C PRO A 69 -22.37 -5.39 -2.26
N VAL A 70 -22.88 -6.36 -3.00
CA VAL A 70 -24.06 -6.19 -3.86
C VAL A 70 -25.23 -5.86 -2.94
N VAL A 71 -25.64 -4.58 -2.93
CA VAL A 71 -26.85 -4.16 -2.24
C VAL A 71 -28.01 -4.86 -2.94
N PRO A 72 -28.85 -5.64 -2.23
CA PRO A 72 -30.00 -6.27 -2.85
C PRO A 72 -30.91 -5.20 -3.45
N ALA A 73 -31.23 -5.36 -4.73
CA ALA A 73 -32.11 -4.44 -5.43
C ALA A 73 -33.46 -4.34 -4.69
N ALA A 74 -34.00 -3.12 -4.56
CA ALA A 74 -35.27 -2.85 -3.88
C ALA A 74 -36.52 -3.52 -4.53
N SER A 75 -36.31 -4.31 -5.58
CA SER A 75 -37.31 -5.15 -6.24
C SER A 75 -37.72 -6.36 -5.40
N SER A 76 -36.87 -6.85 -4.49
CA SER A 76 -37.22 -7.95 -3.56
C SER A 76 -37.88 -7.47 -2.27
N MET A 77 -38.01 -6.16 -2.07
CA MET A 77 -38.64 -5.59 -0.87
C MET A 77 -40.15 -5.59 -1.00
N THR A 78 -40.83 -6.06 0.04
CA THR A 78 -42.28 -5.93 0.17
C THR A 78 -42.68 -4.44 0.26
N ARG A 79 -43.89 -4.11 -0.22
CA ARG A 79 -44.41 -2.73 -0.27
C ARG A 79 -44.31 -1.99 1.07
N THR A 80 -44.49 -2.70 2.19
CA THR A 80 -44.42 -2.15 3.55
C THR A 80 -42.99 -1.77 3.96
N SER A 81 -42.00 -2.58 3.56
CA SER A 81 -40.59 -2.31 3.86
C SER A 81 -40.06 -1.11 3.05
N ARG A 82 -40.50 -0.97 1.79
CA ARG A 82 -40.16 0.19 0.94
C ARG A 82 -40.63 1.53 1.54
N ARG A 83 -41.82 1.57 2.13
CA ARG A 83 -42.41 2.80 2.71
C ARG A 83 -41.65 3.32 3.95
N ARG A 84 -40.94 2.45 4.67
CA ARG A 84 -40.17 2.83 5.87
C ARG A 84 -38.81 3.46 5.57
N LEU A 85 -38.29 3.28 4.35
CA LEU A 85 -37.01 3.86 3.92
C LEU A 85 -37.15 5.24 3.26
N SER A 86 -38.38 5.66 2.94
CA SER A 86 -38.69 6.95 2.31
C SER A 86 -39.18 8.03 3.29
N ALA A 87 -39.09 7.77 4.59
CA ALA A 87 -39.40 8.71 5.68
C ALA A 87 -38.09 9.09 6.38
#